data_AF-A0A2E0KV47-F1
#
_entry.id   AF-A0A2E0KV47-F1
#
_cell.length_a   1.000
_cell.length_b   1.000
_cell.length_c   1.000
_cell.angle_alpha   90.00
_cell.angle_beta   90.00
_cell.angle_gamma   90.00
#
_symmetry.space_group_name_H-M   'P 1'
#
loop_
_entity.id
_entity.type
_entity.pdbx_description
1 polymer ?
#
loop_
_entity_poly.entity_id
_entity_poly.type
_entity_poly.pdbx_seq_one_letter_code
_entity_poly.pdbx_strand_id
1 'polypeptide(L)'
;MSLALIPLLISLGFLLRTAMVLTGLLKGPILETFEKYGDIENVYYPLPSILLWGGILVLSVTSLIADRASIFLPTMPIGLLLVIASYAAYTNPQIARQYPRIFMSYPRWYFELRERTSRYERRRLAYMWLWLPRRLRLIYNASDHAFNQWADLVILATMRYEDNPDHWRDIPVNANGLF
;
A
#
# COMPACT_ATOMS: atom_id res chain seq x y z
N MET A 1 32.31 4.88 15.78
CA MET A 1 31.30 4.79 14.71
C MET A 1 30.47 6.06 14.78
N SER A 2 30.40 6.83 13.71
CA SER A 2 29.58 8.03 13.65
C SER A 2 28.11 7.65 13.86
N LEU A 3 27.45 8.26 14.85
CA LEU A 3 26.06 8.00 15.24
C LEU A 3 25.06 8.07 14.06
N ALA A 4 25.42 8.77 12.99
CA ALA A 4 24.64 8.91 11.77
C ALA A 4 24.60 7.68 10.85
N LEU A 5 25.43 6.64 11.06
CA LEU A 5 25.41 5.44 10.22
C LEU A 5 24.14 4.60 10.40
N ILE A 6 23.64 4.50 11.63
CA ILE A 6 22.43 3.73 11.94
C ILE A 6 21.19 4.32 11.24
N PRO A 7 20.86 5.62 11.39
CA PRO A 7 19.71 6.21 10.71
C PRO A 7 19.89 6.24 9.18
N LEU A 8 21.11 6.29 8.66
CA LEU A 8 21.38 6.16 7.23
C LEU A 8 20.95 4.78 6.69
N LEU A 9 21.39 3.70 7.34
CA LEU A 9 21.04 2.35 6.90
C LEU A 9 19.54 2.08 7.01
N ILE A 10 18.91 2.57 8.08
CA ILE A 10 17.46 2.45 8.27
C ILE A 10 16.70 3.19 7.17
N SER A 11 17.03 4.47 6.93
CA SER A 11 16.35 5.28 5.91
C SER A 11 16.52 4.70 4.50
N LEU A 12 17.70 4.17 4.18
CA LEU A 12 17.95 3.48 2.91
C LEU A 12 17.04 2.26 2.75
N GLY A 13 16.94 1.42 3.79
CA GLY A 13 16.09 0.23 3.77
C GLY A 13 14.60 0.56 3.57
N PHE A 14 14.11 1.60 4.23
CA PHE A 14 12.73 2.05 4.06
C PHE A 14 12.46 2.67 2.69
N LEU A 15 13.39 3.48 2.16
CA LEU A 15 13.27 4.02 0.80
C LEU A 15 13.28 2.91 -0.25
N LEU A 16 14.15 1.92 -0.10
CA LEU A 16 14.18 0.75 -0.98
C LEU A 16 12.84 -0.01 -0.91
N ARG A 17 12.31 -0.24 0.29
CA ARG A 17 10.98 -0.85 0.47
C ARG A 17 9.90 -0.05 -0.26
N THR A 18 9.88 1.28 -0.13
CA THR A 18 8.87 2.11 -0.81
C THR A 18 9.06 2.11 -2.33
N ALA A 19 10.30 2.12 -2.82
CA ALA A 19 10.59 1.99 -4.25
C ALA A 19 10.11 0.65 -4.82
N MET A 20 10.30 -0.46 -4.09
CA MET A 20 9.76 -1.77 -4.46
C MET A 20 8.22 -1.79 -4.49
N VAL A 21 7.56 -1.04 -3.61
CA VAL A 21 6.08 -0.91 -3.63
C VAL A 21 5.64 -0.10 -4.87
N LEU A 22 6.29 1.03 -5.14
CA LEU A 22 5.96 1.89 -6.29
C LEU A 22 6.17 1.18 -7.63
N THR A 23 7.24 0.40 -7.75
CA THR A 23 7.53 -0.42 -8.94
C THR A 23 6.63 -1.64 -9.08
N GLY A 24 5.83 -1.97 -8.05
CA GLY A 24 4.92 -3.12 -8.06
C GLY A 24 5.54 -4.45 -7.66
N LEU A 25 6.83 -4.47 -7.30
CA LEU A 25 7.54 -5.65 -6.81
C LEU A 25 7.06 -6.09 -5.42
N LEU A 26 6.58 -5.17 -4.59
CA LEU A 26 5.98 -5.48 -3.28
C LEU A 26 4.50 -5.13 -3.27
N LYS A 27 3.66 -6.14 -3.44
CA LYS A 27 2.19 -6.00 -3.45
C LYS A 27 1.59 -6.02 -2.05
N GLY A 28 2.26 -6.67 -1.10
CA GLY A 28 1.79 -6.85 0.28
C GLY A 28 1.38 -5.55 1.00
N PRO A 29 2.22 -4.51 1.05
CA PRO A 29 1.88 -3.27 1.76
C PRO A 29 0.62 -2.58 1.22
N ILE A 30 0.34 -2.74 -0.07
CA ILE A 30 -0.88 -2.20 -0.70
C ILE A 30 -2.09 -3.06 -0.30
N LEU A 31 -1.98 -4.38 -0.37
CA LEU A 31 -3.09 -5.28 -0.03
C LEU A 31 -3.49 -5.19 1.45
N GLU A 32 -2.53 -4.99 2.35
CA GLU A 32 -2.81 -4.72 3.77
C GLU A 32 -3.70 -3.48 3.99
N THR A 33 -3.66 -2.50 3.09
CA THR A 33 -4.54 -1.32 3.21
C THR A 33 -6.02 -1.63 2.95
N PHE A 34 -6.31 -2.67 2.17
CA PHE A 34 -7.68 -3.08 1.87
C PHE A 34 -8.33 -3.87 3.01
N GLU A 35 -7.56 -4.39 3.97
CA GLU A 35 -8.09 -5.15 5.11
C GLU A 35 -8.94 -4.27 6.05
N LYS A 36 -8.59 -2.99 6.19
CA LYS A 36 -9.18 -2.12 7.21
C LYS A 36 -10.65 -1.77 6.89
N TYR A 37 -11.54 -2.05 7.84
CA TYR A 37 -12.92 -1.55 7.82
C TYR A 37 -12.96 -0.06 8.12
N GLY A 38 -13.67 0.69 7.28
CA GLY A 38 -13.94 2.12 7.43
C GLY A 38 -14.88 2.59 6.33
N ASP A 39 -15.51 3.75 6.47
CA ASP A 39 -16.47 4.24 5.46
C ASP A 39 -15.76 4.60 4.15
N ILE A 40 -14.53 5.11 4.24
CA ILE A 40 -13.67 5.48 3.12
C ILE A 40 -12.61 4.41 2.92
N GLU A 41 -12.42 3.94 1.69
CA GLU A 41 -11.34 3.02 1.35
C GLU A 41 -9.99 3.70 1.59
N ASN A 42 -9.15 3.08 2.43
CA ASN A 42 -7.81 3.59 2.68
C ASN A 42 -6.94 3.36 1.45
N VAL A 43 -6.37 4.45 0.97
CA VAL A 43 -5.56 4.49 -0.23
C VAL A 43 -4.11 4.57 0.20
N TYR A 44 -3.26 3.66 -0.28
CA TYR A 44 -1.85 3.62 0.12
C TYR A 44 -1.13 4.90 -0.32
N TYR A 45 -0.71 5.72 0.65
CA TYR A 45 -0.11 7.03 0.38
C TYR A 45 1.39 7.01 0.68
N PRO A 46 2.27 6.81 -0.33
CA PRO A 46 3.71 6.65 -0.10
C PRO A 46 4.43 7.98 0.17
N LEU A 47 3.85 9.12 -0.23
CA LEU A 47 4.54 10.42 -0.23
C LEU A 47 5.08 10.82 1.15
N PRO A 48 4.33 10.75 2.27
CA PRO A 48 4.86 11.12 3.57
C PRO A 48 6.04 10.22 3.96
N SER A 49 5.97 8.92 3.65
CA SER A 49 7.07 8.00 3.93
C SER A 49 8.33 8.36 3.13
N ILE A 50 8.19 8.68 1.83
CA ILE A 50 9.32 9.08 0.99
C ILE A 50 9.95 10.37 1.50
N LEU A 51 9.13 11.38 1.83
CA LEU A 51 9.60 12.66 2.36
C LEU A 51 10.32 12.48 3.70
N LEU A 52 9.76 11.68 4.61
CA LEU A 52 10.36 11.42 5.91
C LEU A 52 11.72 10.73 5.79
N TRP A 53 11.76 9.59 5.10
CA TRP A 53 12.97 8.80 4.99
C TRP A 53 14.01 9.47 4.10
N GLY A 54 13.59 10.20 3.06
CA GLY A 54 14.45 11.04 2.25
C GLY A 54 15.08 12.17 3.08
N GLY A 55 14.29 12.85 3.91
CA GLY A 55 14.79 13.88 4.83
C GLY A 55 15.80 13.33 5.83
N ILE A 56 15.51 12.20 6.47
CA ILE A 56 16.43 11.51 7.39
C ILE A 56 17.71 11.08 6.67
N LEU A 57 17.62 10.59 5.43
CA LEU A 57 18.78 10.21 4.62
C LEU A 57 19.68 11.43 4.36
N VAL A 58 19.10 12.56 3.92
CA VAL A 58 19.85 13.80 3.66
C VAL A 58 20.53 14.30 4.94
N LEU A 59 19.85 14.29 6.08
CA LEU A 59 20.42 14.68 7.37
C LEU A 59 21.57 13.74 7.78
N SER A 60 21.39 12.43 7.60
CA SER A 60 22.40 11.43 7.95
C SER A 60 23.65 11.55 7.08
N VAL A 61 23.49 11.73 5.77
CA VAL A 61 24.61 11.96 4.83
C VAL A 61 25.33 13.27 5.14
N THR A 62 24.58 14.34 5.40
CA THR A 62 25.17 15.64 5.75
C THR A 62 25.99 15.55 7.03
N SER A 63 25.48 14.86 8.07
CA SER A 63 26.20 14.64 9.32
C SER A 63 27.48 13.83 9.11
N LEU A 64 27.46 12.79 8.27
CA LEU A 64 28.65 11.99 7.97
C LEU A 64 29.72 12.76 7.21
N ILE A 65 29.33 13.60 6.25
CA ILE A 65 30.26 14.42 5.48
C ILE A 65 30.87 15.51 6.37
N ALA A 66 30.06 16.17 7.20
CA ALA A 66 30.53 17.21 8.13
C ALA A 66 31.58 16.65 9.11
N ASP A 67 31.34 15.45 9.65
CA ASP A 67 32.26 14.74 10.56
C ASP A 67 33.59 14.36 9.88
N ARG A 68 33.54 13.95 8.60
CA ARG A 68 34.72 13.45 7.85
C ARG A 68 35.55 14.53 7.18
N ALA A 69 34.91 15.55 6.62
CA ALA A 69 35.55 16.52 5.74
C ALA A 69 35.69 17.90 6.38
N SER A 70 35.09 18.14 7.55
CA SER A 70 34.97 19.47 8.18
C SER A 70 34.39 20.54 7.25
N ILE A 71 33.66 20.12 6.21
CA ILE A 71 32.98 21.00 5.25
C ILE A 71 31.56 21.23 5.77
N PHE A 72 31.19 22.51 5.93
CA PHE A 72 29.82 22.88 6.21
C PHE A 72 29.00 22.84 4.90
N LEU A 73 28.19 21.79 4.75
CA LEU A 73 27.23 21.71 3.65
C LEU A 73 25.89 22.33 4.08
N PRO A 74 25.34 23.31 3.34
CA PRO A 74 24.04 23.92 3.64
C PRO A 74 22.85 23.01 3.29
N THR A 75 23.02 21.69 3.33
CA THR A 75 22.00 20.67 3.03
C THR A 75 21.17 20.26 4.24
N MET A 76 21.62 20.59 5.46
CA MET A 76 20.84 20.46 6.71
C MET A 76 19.42 21.04 6.62
N PRO A 77 19.21 22.31 6.21
CA PRO A 77 17.87 22.89 6.10
C PRO A 77 16.98 22.15 5.10
N ILE A 78 17.56 21.57 4.04
CA ILE A 78 16.82 20.78 3.05
C ILE A 78 16.27 19.51 3.70
N GLY A 79 17.11 18.78 4.45
CA GLY A 79 16.68 17.57 5.16
C GLY A 79 15.59 17.85 6.19
N LEU A 80 15.69 18.96 6.91
CA LEU A 80 14.69 19.38 7.90
C LEU A 80 13.38 19.82 7.23
N LEU A 81 13.46 20.56 6.12
CA LEU A 81 12.29 20.93 5.31
C LEU A 81 11.55 19.68 4.81
N LEU A 82 12.26 18.64 4.35
CA LEU A 82 11.65 17.38 3.92
C LEU A 82 10.89 16.67 5.05
N VAL A 83 11.43 16.66 6.27
CA VAL A 83 10.75 16.09 7.44
C VAL A 83 9.51 16.89 7.82
N ILE A 84 9.59 18.23 7.79
CA ILE A 84 8.42 19.10 8.02
C ILE A 84 7.36 18.87 6.94
N ALA A 85 7.76 18.80 5.67
CA ALA A 85 6.86 18.52 4.55
C ALA A 85 6.19 17.15 4.70
N SER A 86 6.91 16.14 5.19
CA SER A 86 6.32 14.84 5.53
C SER A 86 5.22 14.98 6.58
N TYR A 87 5.46 15.72 7.66
CA TYR A 87 4.47 15.94 8.71
C TYR A 87 3.23 16.68 8.18
N ALA A 88 3.43 17.70 7.35
CA ALA A 88 2.34 18.42 6.68
C ALA A 88 1.53 17.51 5.73
N ALA A 89 2.21 16.64 4.98
CA ALA A 89 1.58 15.66 4.09
C ALA A 89 0.81 14.58 4.86
N TYR A 90 1.31 14.16 6.02
CA TYR A 90 0.63 13.19 6.88
C TYR A 90 -0.64 13.75 7.52
N THR A 91 -0.60 15.01 7.96
CA THR A 91 -1.74 15.68 8.61
C THR A 91 -2.84 16.07 7.63
N ASN A 92 -2.51 16.33 6.36
CA ASN A 92 -3.47 16.76 5.33
C ASN A 92 -3.61 15.74 4.19
N PRO A 93 -4.07 14.49 4.45
CA PRO A 93 -4.20 13.46 3.42
C PRO A 93 -5.27 13.81 2.35
N GLN A 94 -6.13 14.79 2.64
CA GLN A 94 -7.17 15.26 1.74
C GLN A 94 -6.59 15.90 0.46
N ILE A 95 -5.46 16.60 0.56
CA ILE A 95 -4.79 17.23 -0.59
C ILE A 95 -4.35 16.18 -1.61
N ALA A 96 -3.82 15.04 -1.13
CA ALA A 96 -3.43 13.92 -1.97
C ALA A 96 -4.64 13.29 -2.70
N ARG A 97 -5.82 13.31 -2.07
CA ARG A 97 -7.06 12.80 -2.67
C ARG A 97 -7.62 13.73 -3.75
N GLN A 98 -7.33 15.03 -3.70
CA GLN A 98 -7.78 15.99 -4.72
C GLN A 98 -7.01 15.85 -6.04
N TYR A 99 -5.72 15.47 -5.99
CA TYR A 99 -4.88 15.27 -7.16
C TYR A 99 -4.24 13.86 -7.21
N PRO A 100 -5.06 12.81 -7.34
CA PRO A 100 -4.60 11.43 -7.23
C PRO A 100 -3.59 11.06 -8.32
N ARG A 101 -3.71 11.61 -9.54
CA ARG A 101 -2.76 11.32 -10.63
C ARG A 101 -1.32 11.78 -10.33
N ILE A 102 -1.15 12.81 -9.51
CA ILE A 102 0.16 13.39 -9.20
C ILE A 102 0.72 12.76 -7.93
N PHE A 103 -0.09 12.69 -6.87
CA PHE A 103 0.35 12.27 -5.55
C PHE A 103 0.23 10.76 -5.29
N MET A 104 -0.42 10.02 -6.19
CA MET A 104 -0.65 8.60 -6.06
C MET A 104 -0.21 7.85 -7.33
N SER A 105 1.11 7.77 -7.53
CA SER A 105 1.69 6.85 -8.51
C SER A 105 1.53 5.42 -8.01
N TYR A 106 0.57 4.70 -8.58
CA TYR A 106 0.41 3.26 -8.34
C TYR A 106 1.03 2.44 -9.47
N PRO A 107 1.48 1.21 -9.17
CA PRO A 107 1.86 0.27 -10.21
C PRO A 107 0.64 -0.13 -11.05
N ARG A 108 0.90 -0.51 -12.31
CA ARG A 108 -0.15 -0.84 -13.28
C ARG A 108 -1.11 -1.93 -12.79
N TRP A 109 -0.59 -2.98 -12.16
CA TRP A 109 -1.42 -4.08 -11.63
C TRP A 109 -2.48 -3.59 -10.64
N TYR A 110 -2.20 -2.55 -9.86
CA TYR A 110 -3.14 -2.01 -8.88
C TYR A 110 -4.30 -1.29 -9.56
N PHE A 111 -4.02 -0.53 -10.61
CA PHE A 111 -5.06 0.10 -11.42
C PHE A 111 -5.97 -0.94 -12.07
N GLU A 112 -5.38 -1.94 -12.73
CA GLU A 112 -6.12 -3.04 -13.37
C GLU A 112 -6.98 -3.80 -12.35
N LEU A 113 -6.43 -4.10 -11.16
CA LEU A 113 -7.17 -4.74 -10.08
C LEU A 113 -8.34 -3.88 -9.63
N ARG A 114 -8.14 -2.58 -9.39
CA ARG A 114 -9.20 -1.67 -8.94
C ARG A 114 -10.31 -1.46 -9.95
N GLU A 115 -9.97 -1.46 -11.24
CA GLU A 115 -10.95 -1.25 -12.31
C GLU A 115 -11.90 -2.45 -12.44
N ARG A 116 -11.38 -3.66 -12.26
CA ARG A 116 -12.14 -4.91 -12.44
C ARG A 116 -12.77 -5.47 -11.16
N THR A 117 -12.53 -4.86 -9.99
CA THR A 117 -12.99 -5.42 -8.71
C THR A 117 -13.79 -4.45 -7.85
N SER A 118 -14.81 -4.99 -7.19
CA SER A 118 -15.58 -4.27 -6.18
C SER A 118 -14.77 -4.06 -4.89
N ARG A 119 -15.28 -3.18 -4.02
CA ARG A 119 -14.69 -2.96 -2.70
C ARG A 119 -14.69 -4.23 -1.83
N TYR A 120 -15.75 -5.04 -1.93
CA TYR A 120 -15.88 -6.29 -1.17
C TYR A 120 -14.87 -7.34 -1.65
N GLU A 121 -14.69 -7.44 -2.96
CA GLU A 121 -13.70 -8.35 -3.56
C GLU A 121 -12.27 -7.99 -3.14
N ARG A 122 -11.90 -6.70 -3.17
CA ARG A 122 -10.56 -6.25 -2.74
C ARG A 122 -10.26 -6.54 -1.28
N ARG A 123 -11.25 -6.41 -0.39
CA ARG A 123 -11.13 -6.81 1.01
C ARG A 123 -10.87 -8.30 1.13
N ARG A 124 -11.64 -9.13 0.40
CA ARG A 124 -11.45 -10.58 0.38
C ARG A 124 -10.06 -10.96 -0.12
N LEU A 125 -9.60 -10.33 -1.19
CA LEU A 125 -8.25 -10.52 -1.71
C LEU A 125 -7.19 -10.21 -0.66
N ALA A 126 -7.34 -9.11 0.09
CA ALA A 126 -6.42 -8.78 1.18
C ALA A 126 -6.42 -9.83 2.29
N TYR A 127 -7.59 -10.30 2.72
CA TYR A 127 -7.67 -11.40 3.67
C TYR A 127 -6.98 -12.65 3.14
N MET A 128 -7.29 -13.11 1.93
CA MET A 128 -6.67 -14.30 1.36
C MET A 128 -5.16 -14.14 1.16
N TRP A 129 -4.70 -12.93 0.85
CA TRP A 129 -3.28 -12.63 0.72
C TRP A 129 -2.51 -12.81 2.03
N LEU A 130 -3.11 -12.40 3.17
CA LEU A 130 -2.49 -12.53 4.50
C LEU A 130 -2.33 -14.00 4.91
N TRP A 131 -3.28 -14.85 4.54
CA TRP A 131 -3.25 -16.29 4.80
C TRP A 131 -2.29 -17.06 3.88
N LEU A 132 -1.79 -16.42 2.82
CA LEU A 132 -0.97 -17.07 1.83
C LEU A 132 0.44 -17.40 2.38
N PRO A 133 0.96 -18.63 2.16
CA PRO A 133 2.33 -18.98 2.50
C PRO A 133 3.35 -17.99 1.92
N ARG A 134 4.40 -17.67 2.69
CA ARG A 134 5.42 -16.67 2.29
C ARG A 134 6.05 -16.96 0.93
N ARG A 135 6.26 -18.24 0.59
CA ARG A 135 6.81 -18.67 -0.71
C ARG A 135 5.91 -18.30 -1.89
N LEU A 136 4.60 -18.51 -1.76
CA LEU A 136 3.63 -18.16 -2.80
C LEU A 136 3.51 -16.64 -2.96
N ARG A 137 3.59 -15.88 -1.85
CA ARG A 137 3.62 -14.41 -1.92
C ARG A 137 4.81 -13.88 -2.72
N LEU A 138 5.98 -14.52 -2.59
CA LEU A 138 7.15 -14.14 -3.39
C LEU A 138 6.91 -14.36 -4.89
N ILE A 139 6.29 -15.48 -5.28
CA ILE A 139 5.97 -15.78 -6.68
C ILE A 139 5.00 -14.74 -7.26
N TYR A 140 3.92 -14.42 -6.53
CA TYR A 140 2.94 -13.42 -6.97
C TYR A 140 3.49 -11.98 -6.92
N ASN A 141 4.39 -11.68 -5.99
CA ASN A 141 5.12 -10.41 -6.00
C ASN A 141 6.00 -10.26 -7.25
N ALA A 142 6.64 -11.35 -7.70
CA ALA A 142 7.54 -11.34 -8.86
C ALA A 142 6.81 -11.28 -10.21
N SER A 143 5.59 -11.79 -10.32
CA SER A 143 4.82 -11.83 -11.57
C SER A 143 3.43 -11.22 -11.41
N ASP A 144 3.22 -10.07 -12.05
CA ASP A 144 1.92 -9.40 -12.11
C ASP A 144 0.84 -10.30 -12.75
N HIS A 145 1.22 -11.08 -13.77
CA HIS A 145 0.29 -12.01 -14.42
C HIS A 145 -0.18 -13.12 -13.47
N ALA A 146 0.75 -13.75 -12.74
CA ALA A 146 0.41 -14.80 -11.78
C ALA A 146 -0.42 -14.25 -10.62
N PHE A 147 -0.11 -13.04 -10.15
CA PHE A 147 -0.91 -12.33 -9.16
C PHE A 147 -2.33 -12.07 -9.65
N ASN A 148 -2.50 -11.55 -10.87
CA ASN A 148 -3.80 -11.25 -11.44
C ASN A 148 -4.65 -12.52 -11.62
N GLN A 149 -4.07 -13.62 -12.10
CA GLN A 149 -4.75 -14.91 -12.19
C GLN A 149 -5.20 -15.44 -10.83
N TRP A 150 -4.32 -15.38 -9.81
CA TRP A 150 -4.68 -15.76 -8.46
C TRP A 150 -5.83 -14.90 -7.92
N ALA A 151 -5.79 -13.59 -8.16
CA ALA A 151 -6.85 -12.69 -7.74
C ALA A 151 -8.19 -13.05 -8.42
N ASP A 152 -8.17 -13.31 -9.73
CA ASP A 152 -9.37 -13.71 -10.48
C ASP A 152 -9.96 -15.02 -9.96
N LEU A 153 -9.12 -16.01 -9.63
CA LEU A 153 -9.57 -17.26 -9.02
C LEU A 153 -10.20 -17.05 -7.64
N VAL A 154 -9.62 -16.20 -6.80
CA VAL A 154 -10.19 -15.87 -5.48
C VAL A 154 -11.55 -15.21 -5.64
N ILE A 155 -11.69 -14.29 -6.59
CA ILE A 155 -12.96 -13.60 -6.85
C ILE A 155 -14.01 -14.59 -7.37
N LEU A 156 -13.69 -15.36 -8.41
CA LEU A 156 -14.59 -16.35 -9.01
C LEU A 156 -15.07 -17.41 -8.00
N ALA A 157 -14.18 -17.87 -7.12
CA ALA A 157 -14.53 -18.80 -6.04
C ALA A 157 -15.54 -18.21 -5.05
N THR A 158 -15.64 -16.87 -5.00
CA THR A 158 -16.50 -16.14 -4.05
C THR A 158 -17.77 -15.57 -4.65
N MET A 159 -17.88 -15.46 -5.98
CA MET A 159 -19.09 -14.98 -6.69
C MET A 159 -20.31 -15.91 -6.53
N ARG A 160 -20.19 -17.05 -5.83
CA ARG A 160 -21.21 -18.11 -5.79
C ARG A 160 -22.43 -17.87 -4.90
N TYR A 161 -22.75 -16.64 -4.49
CA TYR A 161 -23.87 -16.40 -3.55
C TYR A 161 -24.83 -15.24 -3.86
N GLU A 162 -24.59 -14.40 -4.87
CA GLU A 162 -25.41 -13.18 -5.08
C GLU A 162 -26.28 -13.18 -6.36
N ASP A 163 -26.29 -14.27 -7.14
CA ASP A 163 -27.03 -14.32 -8.42
C ASP A 163 -28.48 -14.86 -8.32
N ASN A 164 -29.07 -14.96 -7.12
CA ASN A 164 -30.51 -15.17 -7.00
C ASN A 164 -31.16 -14.20 -5.99
N PRO A 165 -31.44 -12.94 -6.39
CA PRO A 165 -32.24 -12.00 -5.59
C PRO A 165 -33.67 -12.51 -5.30
N ASP A 166 -34.10 -13.59 -5.97
CA ASP A 166 -35.40 -14.24 -5.84
C ASP A 166 -35.33 -15.65 -5.23
N HIS A 167 -34.21 -16.08 -4.63
CA HIS A 167 -34.13 -17.44 -4.06
C HIS A 167 -35.13 -17.69 -2.92
N TRP A 168 -35.68 -16.63 -2.33
CA TRP A 168 -36.77 -16.70 -1.36
C TRP A 168 -38.13 -17.03 -2.01
N ARG A 169 -38.29 -16.80 -3.32
CA ARG A 169 -39.48 -17.21 -4.12
C ARG A 169 -39.48 -18.71 -4.40
N ASP A 170 -38.31 -19.34 -4.38
CA ASP A 170 -38.14 -20.78 -4.57
C ASP A 170 -38.27 -21.58 -3.27
N ILE A 171 -38.45 -20.90 -2.12
CA ILE A 171 -38.85 -21.58 -0.88
C ILE A 171 -40.31 -22.00 -1.08
N PRO A 172 -40.63 -23.31 -1.16
CA PRO A 172 -42.02 -23.73 -1.17
C PRO A 172 -42.63 -23.27 0.15
N VAL A 173 -43.44 -22.20 0.09
CA VAL A 173 -44.30 -21.79 1.17
C VAL A 173 -45.26 -22.95 1.37
N ASN A 174 -44.95 -23.81 2.32
CA ASN A 174 -45.86 -24.86 2.73
C ASN A 174 -47.10 -24.15 3.25
N ALA A 175 -48.23 -24.33 2.58
CA ALA A 175 -49.50 -23.62 2.80
C ALA A 175 -50.15 -23.88 4.17
N ASN A 176 -49.40 -24.46 5.10
CA ASN A 176 -49.82 -24.74 6.47
C ASN A 176 -49.09 -23.76 7.38
N GLY A 177 -49.62 -22.53 7.46
CA GLY A 177 -49.12 -21.47 8.31
C GLY A 177 -49.16 -21.83 9.79
N LEU A 178 -48.07 -22.42 10.27
CA LEU A 178 -47.74 -22.56 11.68
C LEU A 178 -46.21 -22.49 11.82
N PHE A 179 -45.71 -21.31 12.18
CA PHE A 179 -44.88 -21.04 13.36
C PHE A 179 -44.88 -19.54 13.63
#